data_AF-A0A530QNB4-F1
#
_entry.id   AF-A0A530QNB4-F1
#
_cell.length_a   1.000
_cell.length_b   1.000
_cell.length_c   1.000
_cell.angle_alpha   90.00
_cell.angle_beta   90.00
_cell.angle_gamma   90.00
#
_symmetry.space_group_name_H-M   'P 1'
#
loop_
_entity.id
_entity.type
_entity.pdbx_description
1 polymer ?
#
loop_
_entity_poly.entity_id
_entity_poly.type
_entity_poly.pdbx_seq_one_letter_code
_entity_poly.pdbx_strand_id
1 'polypeptide(L)' 'DRCGRWPEDLLQNSENKHYADFGCSYQNNLAAQMANPNDLLGPRKQSDIDAENRGAVIDLYRSRGISNEFLGNSEVTY' A
#
# COMPACT_ATOMS: atom_id res chain seq x y z
N ASP A 1 -14.67 -10.24 -6.78
CA ASP A 1 -14.50 -8.99 -6.02
C ASP A 1 -13.02 -8.64 -5.87
N ARG A 2 -12.69 -7.35 -5.74
CA ARG A 2 -11.31 -6.91 -5.42
C ARG A 2 -11.12 -7.00 -3.89
N CYS A 3 -9.98 -7.51 -3.43
CA CYS A 3 -9.60 -7.42 -2.01
C CYS A 3 -9.40 -5.94 -1.60
N GLY A 4 -9.29 -5.67 -0.30
CA GLY A 4 -8.94 -4.35 0.25
C GLY A 4 -10.09 -3.60 0.93
N ARG A 5 -11.12 -4.31 1.40
CA ARG A 5 -12.27 -3.71 2.10
C ARG A 5 -12.08 -3.82 3.61
N TRP A 6 -12.04 -2.69 4.31
CA TRP A 6 -11.80 -2.62 5.75
C TRP A 6 -12.95 -1.86 6.40
N PRO A 7 -14.09 -2.52 6.68
CA PRO A 7 -15.34 -1.85 7.09
C PRO A 7 -15.32 -1.35 8.53
N GLU A 8 -14.35 -1.76 9.32
CA GLU A 8 -14.22 -1.44 10.75
C GLU A 8 -12.76 -1.22 11.12
N ASP A 9 -12.52 -0.52 12.23
CA ASP A 9 -11.18 -0.31 12.76
C ASP A 9 -10.57 -1.66 13.19
N LEU A 10 -9.37 -1.94 12.69
CA LEU A 10 -8.60 -3.15 12.99
C LEU A 10 -8.30 -3.31 14.49
N LEU A 11 -8.30 -2.23 15.26
CA LEU A 11 -8.10 -2.24 16.70
C LEU A 11 -9.38 -2.62 17.48
N GLN A 12 -10.56 -2.56 16.86
CA GLN A 12 -11.84 -2.92 17.49
C GLN A 12 -12.11 -4.43 17.44
N ASN A 13 -11.16 -5.24 17.92
CA ASN A 13 -11.28 -6.70 17.92
C ASN A 13 -10.94 -7.29 19.28
N SER A 14 -11.95 -7.59 20.08
CA SER A 14 -11.82 -8.26 21.39
C SER A 14 -11.96 -9.79 21.31
N GLU A 15 -12.41 -10.31 20.16
CA GLU A 15 -12.76 -11.72 19.98
C GLU A 15 -11.58 -12.58 19.48
N ASN A 16 -10.43 -11.96 19.18
CA ASN A 16 -9.25 -12.61 18.59
C ASN A 16 -9.57 -13.39 17.29
N LYS A 17 -10.53 -12.89 16.52
CA LYS A 17 -10.88 -13.42 15.20
C LYS A 17 -10.05 -12.74 14.12
N HIS A 18 -9.95 -13.37 12.95
CA HIS A 18 -9.38 -12.72 11.79
C HIS A 18 -10.20 -11.51 11.35
N TYR A 19 -9.52 -10.50 10.81
CA TYR A 19 -10.16 -9.33 10.22
C TYR A 19 -11.00 -9.70 9.00
N ALA A 20 -11.99 -8.85 8.68
CA ALA A 20 -12.93 -9.06 7.56
C ALA A 20 -12.24 -9.44 6.24
N ASP A 21 -11.10 -8.82 5.91
CA ASP A 21 -10.37 -9.04 4.66
C ASP A 21 -9.11 -9.90 4.81
N PHE A 22 -8.89 -10.56 5.96
CA PHE A 22 -7.62 -11.25 6.23
C PHE A 22 -7.23 -12.27 5.15
N GLY A 23 -8.16 -13.15 4.73
CA GLY A 23 -7.85 -14.18 3.73
C GLY A 23 -7.51 -13.61 2.36
N CYS A 24 -8.33 -12.69 1.83
CA CYS A 24 -8.12 -12.10 0.52
C CYS A 24 -6.88 -11.20 0.52
N SER A 25 -6.76 -10.28 1.48
CA SER A 25 -5.60 -9.38 1.61
C SER A 25 -4.29 -10.15 1.81
N TYR A 26 -4.27 -11.20 2.62
CA TYR A 26 -3.09 -12.01 2.84
C TYR A 26 -2.62 -12.68 1.55
N GLN A 27 -3.52 -13.34 0.83
CA GLN A 27 -3.18 -13.99 -0.44
C GLN A 27 -2.80 -12.98 -1.52
N ASN A 28 -3.46 -11.82 -1.56
CA ASN A 28 -3.11 -10.75 -2.50
C ASN A 28 -1.70 -10.19 -2.23
N ASN A 29 -1.37 -9.93 -0.97
CA ASN A 29 -0.05 -9.45 -0.56
C ASN A 29 1.04 -10.50 -0.77
N LEU A 30 0.74 -11.79 -0.55
CA LEU A 30 1.66 -12.88 -0.88
C LEU A 30 1.91 -12.95 -2.39
N ALA A 31 0.85 -12.86 -3.20
CA ALA A 31 0.98 -12.84 -4.66
C ALA A 31 1.79 -11.62 -5.15
N ALA A 32 1.63 -10.46 -4.53
CA ALA A 32 2.42 -9.26 -4.85
C ALA A 32 3.92 -9.45 -4.54
N GLN A 33 4.24 -10.09 -3.41
CA GLN A 33 5.62 -10.44 -3.05
C GLN A 33 6.22 -11.47 -4.01
N MET A 34 5.42 -12.45 -4.45
CA MET A 34 5.82 -13.51 -5.36
C MET A 34 5.67 -13.15 -6.84
N ALA A 35 5.24 -11.93 -7.17
CA ALA A 35 4.92 -11.51 -8.53
C ALA A 35 6.12 -11.67 -9.49
N ASN A 36 7.34 -11.57 -8.96
CA ASN A 36 8.57 -11.96 -9.64
C ASN A 36 9.38 -12.95 -8.79
N PRO A 37 9.33 -14.26 -9.08
CA PRO A 37 10.06 -15.28 -8.31
C PRO A 37 11.59 -15.07 -8.28
N ASN A 38 12.17 -14.40 -9.29
CA ASN A 38 13.60 -14.10 -9.31
C ASN A 38 14.04 -13.16 -8.17
N ASP A 39 13.10 -12.40 -7.58
CA ASP A 39 13.38 -11.49 -6.46
C ASP A 39 13.85 -12.25 -5.19
N LEU A 40 13.57 -13.56 -5.11
CA LEU A 40 14.05 -14.43 -4.03
C LEU A 40 15.55 -14.74 -4.12
N LEU A 41 16.13 -14.64 -5.32
CA LEU A 41 17.55 -14.90 -5.55
C LEU A 41 18.39 -13.63 -5.39
N GLY A 42 17.77 -12.46 -5.57
CA GLY A 42 18.42 -11.17 -5.39
C GLY A 42 17.48 -10.03 -5.77
N PRO A 43 17.81 -8.79 -5.34
CA PRO A 43 17.01 -7.62 -5.66
C PRO A 43 16.97 -7.36 -7.18
N ARG A 44 15.85 -6.83 -7.66
CA ARG A 44 15.76 -6.35 -9.05
C ARG A 44 16.78 -5.27 -9.32
N LYS A 45 17.26 -5.20 -10.56
CA LYS A 45 18.05 -4.07 -11.04
C LYS A 45 17.22 -2.79 -10.91
N GLN A 46 17.89 -1.70 -10.51
CA GLN A 46 17.28 -0.38 -10.51
C GLN A 46 16.90 0.01 -11.94
N SER A 47 15.71 0.59 -12.09
CA SER A 47 15.32 1.25 -13.32
C SER A 47 16.03 2.59 -13.46
N ASP A 48 15.99 3.16 -14.66
CA ASP A 48 16.39 4.54 -14.87
C ASP A 48 15.54 5.51 -14.02
N ILE A 49 16.13 6.66 -13.75
CA ILE A 49 15.51 7.70 -12.94
C ILE A 49 14.48 8.46 -13.78
N ASP A 50 13.24 8.55 -13.29
CA ASP A 50 12.27 9.55 -13.74
C ASP A 50 12.58 10.90 -13.08
N ALA A 51 13.31 11.74 -13.81
CA ALA A 51 13.80 13.03 -13.30
C ALA A 51 12.66 14.04 -13.09
N GLU A 52 11.63 14.00 -13.94
CA GLU A 52 10.49 14.92 -13.88
C GLU A 52 9.65 14.65 -12.64
N ASN A 53 9.25 13.39 -12.43
CA ASN A 53 8.46 13.00 -11.26
C ASN A 53 9.23 13.28 -9.96
N ARG A 54 10.55 13.02 -9.92
CA ARG A 54 11.38 13.37 -8.75
C ARG A 54 11.41 14.86 -8.47
N GLY A 55 11.50 15.70 -9.51
CA GLY A 55 11.42 17.16 -9.35
C GLY A 55 10.10 17.58 -8.71
N ALA A 56 8.99 17.07 -9.22
CA ALA A 56 7.65 17.35 -8.71
C ALA A 56 7.49 16.95 -7.22
N VAL A 57 7.96 15.76 -6.83
CA VAL A 57 7.90 15.29 -5.43
C VAL A 57 8.77 16.15 -4.52
N ILE A 58 9.95 16.58 -4.97
CA ILE A 58 10.85 17.45 -4.19
C ILE A 58 10.21 18.81 -3.96
N ASP A 59 9.58 19.40 -4.98
CA ASP A 59 8.94 20.70 -4.86
C ASP A 59 7.74 20.66 -3.91
N LEU A 60 6.93 19.59 -3.99
CA LEU A 60 5.86 19.32 -3.03
C LEU A 60 6.37 19.20 -1.59
N TYR A 61 7.47 18.46 -1.39
CA TYR A 61 8.09 18.33 -0.08
C TYR A 61 8.58 19.70 0.45
N ARG A 62 9.23 20.50 -0.40
CA ARG A 62 9.72 21.84 -0.04
C ARG A 62 8.59 22.80 0.32
N SER A 63 7.43 22.70 -0.35
CA SER A 63 6.26 23.50 -0.03
C SER A 63 5.51 23.02 1.22
N ARG A 64 5.99 21.95 1.88
CA ARG A 64 5.29 21.24 2.96
C ARG A 64 3.87 20.80 2.55
N GLY A 65 3.69 20.48 1.27
CA GLY A 65 2.44 19.99 0.75
C GLY A 65 2.28 18.48 0.96
N ILE A 66 1.04 18.01 0.88
CA ILE A 66 0.69 16.58 0.82
C ILE A 66 0.20 16.31 -0.60
N SER A 67 0.63 15.20 -1.22
CA SER A 67 0.16 14.88 -2.56
C SER A 67 -1.32 14.51 -2.50
N ASN A 68 -2.07 14.86 -3.55
CA ASN A 68 -3.49 14.51 -3.61
C ASN A 68 -3.73 12.99 -3.67
N GLU A 69 -2.70 12.19 -4.00
CA GLU A 69 -2.75 10.73 -3.94
C GLU A 69 -2.86 10.19 -2.51
N PHE A 70 -2.37 10.94 -1.51
CA PHE A 70 -2.44 10.56 -0.09
C PHE A 70 -3.70 11.06 0.61
N LEU A 71 -4.57 11.83 -0.06
CA LEU A 71 -5.90 12.17 0.45
C LEU A 71 -6.81 10.94 0.26
N GLY A 72 -6.59 9.93 1.10
CA GLY A 72 -7.27 8.64 1.03
C GLY A 72 -8.74 8.72 1.45
N ASN A 73 -9.59 8.03 0.69
CA ASN A 73 -10.97 7.75 1.04
C ASN A 73 -11.00 6.64 2.11
N SER A 74 -11.09 7.00 3.39
CA SER A 74 -11.30 6.03 4.45
C SER A 74 -12.76 5.55 4.46
N GLU A 75 -12.97 4.24 4.55
CA GLU A 75 -14.31 3.67 4.82
C GLU A 75 -14.69 3.81 6.31
N VAL A 76 -13.70 4.04 7.18
CA VAL A 76 -13.87 4.16 8.64
C VAL A 76 -13.69 5.61 9.08
N THR A 77 -14.65 6.11 9.84
CA THR A 77 -14.52 7.38 10.58
C THR A 77 -13.93 7.08 11.96
N TYR A 78 -12.77 7.67 12.26
CA TYR A 78 -12.06 7.51 13.54
C TYR A 78 -12.55 8.51 14.60
#